data_AF-A0A920NVX3-F1
#
_entry.id   AF-A0A920NVX3-F1
#
_cell.length_a   1.000
_cell.length_b   1.000
_cell.length_c   1.000
_cell.angle_alpha   90.00
_cell.angle_beta   90.00
_cell.angle_gamma   90.00
#
_symmetry.space_group_name_H-M   'P 1'
#
loop_
_entity.id
_entity.type
_entity.pdbx_description
1 polymer ?
#
loop_
_entity_poly.entity_id
_entity_poly.type
_entity_poly.pdbx_seq_one_letter_code
_entity_poly.pdbx_strand_id
1 'polypeptide(L)' 'MYAKAIELGASDEGEPGQRVPTFYGAYVRDLDGNKLVFCKMG' A
#
# COMPACT_ATOMS: atom_id res chain seq x y z
N MET A 1 -3.79 -5.32 -4.81
CA MET A 1 -2.58 -4.56 -5.18
C MET A 1 -1.46 -4.72 -4.16
N TYR A 2 -1.69 -4.45 -2.86
CA TYR A 2 -0.67 -4.61 -1.81
C TYR A 2 0.09 -5.95 -1.85
N ALA A 3 -0.61 -7.09 -1.72
CA ALA A 3 0.04 -8.40 -1.69
C ALA A 3 0.90 -8.65 -2.94
N LYS A 4 0.44 -8.18 -4.11
CA LYS A 4 1.19 -8.32 -5.34
C LYS A 4 2.46 -7.46 -5.35
N ALA A 5 2.40 -6.26 -4.78
CA ALA A 5 3.59 -5.42 -4.66
C ALA A 5 4.64 -6.07 -3.74
N ILE A 6 4.21 -6.63 -2.60
CA ILE A 6 5.11 -7.37 -1.69
C ILE A 6 5.73 -8.60 -2.38
N GLU A 7 4.93 -9.39 -3.12
CA GLU A 7 5.45 -10.51 -3.92
C GLU A 7 6.51 -10.08 -4.95
N LEU A 8 6.39 -8.86 -5.49
CA LEU A 8 7.34 -8.29 -6.46
C LEU A 8 8.58 -7.68 -5.81
N GLY A 9 8.71 -7.75 -4.47
CA GLY A 9 9.87 -7.25 -3.72
C GLY A 9 9.69 -5.82 -3.18
N ALA A 10 8.50 -5.24 -3.25
CA ALA A 10 8.22 -3.98 -2.56
C ALA A 10 8.34 -4.17 -1.03
N SER A 11 8.76 -3.11 -0.35
CA SER A 11 8.83 -3.11 1.12
C SER A 11 7.48 -2.73 1.72
N ASP A 12 7.07 -3.43 2.78
CA ASP A 12 5.87 -3.09 3.55
C ASP A 12 6.08 -1.80 4.35
N GLU A 13 5.20 -0.81 4.13
CA GLU A 13 5.11 0.42 4.94
C GLU A 13 3.71 0.55 5.60
N GLY A 14 2.87 -0.46 5.48
CA GLY A 14 1.55 -0.51 6.08
C GLY A 14 0.60 -1.38 5.28
N GLU A 15 0.36 -2.58 5.79
CA GLU A 15 -0.65 -3.54 5.30
C GLU A 15 -2.07 -2.94 5.13
N PRO A 16 -2.91 -3.46 4.24
CA PRO A 16 -4.24 -2.90 3.96
C PRO A 16 -5.09 -2.74 5.23
N GLY A 17 -5.53 -1.51 5.49
CA GLY A 17 -6.34 -1.23 6.67
C GLY A 17 -7.03 0.14 6.62
N GLN A 18 -7.95 0.32 7.57
CA GLN A 18 -8.56 1.62 7.82
C GLN A 18 -7.50 2.58 8.37
N ARG A 19 -7.33 3.77 7.76
CA ARG A 19 -6.41 4.79 8.28
C ARG A 19 -7.14 5.97 8.90
N VAL A 20 -8.16 6.46 8.21
CA VAL A 20 -9.09 7.49 8.69
C VAL A 20 -10.50 7.10 8.25
N PRO A 21 -11.59 7.63 8.85
CA PRO A 21 -12.95 7.14 8.60
C PRO A 21 -13.38 7.03 7.13
N THR A 22 -12.81 7.87 6.27
CA THR A 22 -13.11 7.92 4.82
C THR A 22 -12.07 7.23 3.94
N PHE A 23 -11.03 6.64 4.53
CA PHE A 23 -9.90 6.09 3.79
C PHE A 23 -9.49 4.71 4.31
N TYR A 24 -9.65 3.73 3.41
CA TYR A 24 -9.11 2.40 3.56
C TYR A 24 -8.02 2.19 2.50
N GLY A 25 -6.82 1.85 2.95
CA GLY A 25 -5.69 1.68 2.03
C GLY A 25 -4.46 1.03 2.65
N ALA A 26 -3.49 0.77 1.78
CA ALA A 26 -2.21 0.17 2.09
C ALA A 26 -1.06 1.02 1.54
N TYR A 27 0.12 0.90 2.13
CA TYR A 27 1.33 1.60 1.72
C TYR A 27 2.45 0.60 1.47
N VAL A 28 3.20 0.81 0.39
CA VAL A 28 4.43 0.07 0.10
C VAL A 28 5.48 1.02 -0.45
N ARG A 29 6.75 0.65 -0.34
CA ARG A 29 7.83 1.24 -1.16
C ARG A 29 8.21 0.32 -2.28
N ASP A 30 8.26 0.85 -3.50
CA ASP A 30 8.84 0.13 -4.62
C ASP A 30 10.37 -0.02 -4.47
N LEU A 31 10.99 -0.69 -5.45
CA LEU A 31 12.43 -0.95 -5.46
C LEU A 31 13.28 0.32 -5.63
N ASP A 32 12.71 1.37 -6.21
CA ASP A 32 13.34 2.68 -6.37
C ASP A 32 13.17 3.55 -5.11
N GLY A 33 12.42 3.05 -4.12
CA GLY A 33 12.12 3.74 -2.87
C GLY A 33 10.95 4.73 -2.96
N ASN A 34 10.20 4.77 -4.06
CA ASN A 34 9.00 5.59 -4.15
C ASN A 34 7.89 5.03 -3.26
N LYS A 35 7.14 5.92 -2.62
CA LYS A 35 6.01 5.54 -1.79
C LYS A 35 4.75 5.39 -2.63
N LEU A 36 4.19 4.19 -2.65
CA LEU A 36 2.94 3.88 -3.34
C LEU A 36 1.81 3.72 -2.33
N VAL A 37 0.63 4.21 -2.69
CA VAL A 37 -0.60 4.06 -1.92
C VAL A 37 -1.64 3.31 -2.74
N PHE A 38 -2.17 2.24 -2.16
CA PHE A 38 -3.28 1.51 -2.75
C PHE A 38 -4.52 1.75 -1.89
N CYS A 39 -5.49 2.47 -2.42
CA CYS A 39 -6.76 2.68 -1.76
C CYS A 39 -7.89 2.34 -2.71
N LYS A 40 -9.03 1.93 -2.14
CA LYS A 40 -10.28 1.81 -2.89
C LYS A 40 -11.15 2.98 -2.45
N MET A 41 -11.19 4.02 -3.27
CA MET A 41 -12.15 5.10 -3.14
C MET A 41 -13.41 4.72 -3.93
N GLY A 42 -14.56 4.81 -3.28
CA GLY A 42 -15.88 4.69 -3.90
C GLY A 42 -16.43 6.07 -4.18
#